data_AF-A0AA39FTZ3-F1
#
_entry.id   AF-A0AA39FTZ3-F1
#
_cell.length_a   1.000
_cell.length_b   1.000
_cell.length_c   1.000
_cell.angle_alpha   90.00
_cell.angle_beta   90.00
_cell.angle_gamma   90.00
#
_symmetry.space_group_name_H-M   'P 1'
#
loop_
_entity.id
_entity.type
_entity.pdbx_description
1 polymer ?
#
loop_
_entity_poly.entity_id
_entity_poly.type
_entity_poly.pdbx_seq_one_letter_code
_entity_poly.pdbx_strand_id
1 'polypeptide(L)'
;MATYEESNATPGNTEEDLKIFETLCISSPEKCFSSNVLSPRNALAEIIDLKNEEYTRCHSFQDEDMTHDITTNLRSELAAVEYKRDRLSAELQEMKNTLRTRDQRVMELQVETDQLREQAARQNSIISSLKKRIQDLEDREKNLYSVQGRNEIMVQSLQRDVKYHEEKHREYEKKIRQMEHHMAEEIDLKERARLNLQDLVRRLAHALNSEFCDNKYHSSEMVIHKAEELVQEVNRLRTKTTNIETHLTNVEVESKSCRDMLERSNIERDQLQRQINVQTTELDRLRQDKECLEMQYRVLEREVNELRDKLVNSNRNLTCATGNMSTQETVICQLRDDLKNREEKLQRVQNELRHLLESLAILISTPNRFVESHENSIKDRIREILAENKDQILKIQSLKEKVGVASDSANRQSELVETSMIKMRNLEEDRAALEVKVHQLESELTSCELIKESLRRDKQNFTLFLERLGKSMQMDEISQEIGMDLQTEALLVRAEQLARLETDKLVDKTKLQHWSGTTAFHEADIHEPKPSDDHRKA
;
A
#
# COMPACT_ATOMS: atom_id res chain seq x y z
N MET A 1 87.18 72.52 45.39
CA MET A 1 87.59 71.26 46.02
C MET A 1 86.45 70.28 45.76
N ALA A 2 86.49 69.47 44.70
CA ALA A 2 87.21 68.17 44.58
C ALA A 2 86.71 67.17 45.64
N THR A 3 86.26 65.93 45.40
CA THR A 3 85.96 65.02 44.26
C THR A 3 85.39 63.72 44.91
N TYR A 4 85.01 62.72 44.11
CA TYR A 4 84.62 61.31 44.40
C TYR A 4 83.11 61.03 44.41
N GLU A 5 82.51 60.35 43.42
CA GLU A 5 82.63 58.97 42.87
C GLU A 5 81.86 57.87 43.63
N GLU A 6 81.05 57.15 42.83
CA GLU A 6 80.54 55.77 42.96
C GLU A 6 79.63 55.36 44.13
N SER A 7 78.42 54.88 43.81
CA SER A 7 78.18 53.43 43.57
C SER A 7 76.69 53.06 43.49
N ASN A 8 76.41 52.14 42.57
CA ASN A 8 75.13 51.49 42.28
C ASN A 8 74.59 50.68 43.48
N ALA A 9 73.27 50.72 43.69
CA ALA A 9 72.52 49.60 44.29
C ALA A 9 71.03 49.70 43.94
N THR A 10 70.63 48.90 42.95
CA THR A 10 69.24 48.49 42.70
C THR A 10 68.80 47.50 43.78
N PRO A 11 67.62 47.65 44.41
CA PRO A 11 66.86 46.51 44.92
C PRO A 11 65.98 46.03 43.74
N GLY A 12 66.10 44.81 43.24
CA GLY A 12 66.11 43.58 44.01
C GLY A 12 64.71 43.01 43.89
N ASN A 13 64.48 42.30 42.78
CA ASN A 13 63.25 41.58 42.47
C ASN A 13 62.82 40.75 43.69
N THR A 14 61.62 40.99 44.17
CA THR A 14 60.99 40.23 45.23
C THR A 14 60.60 38.84 44.71
N GLU A 15 60.84 37.84 45.56
CA GLU A 15 60.63 36.39 45.39
C GLU A 15 59.18 35.99 44.98
N GLU A 16 58.25 36.96 44.89
CA GLU A 16 56.87 36.77 44.43
C GLU A 16 56.73 36.79 42.90
N ASP A 17 57.65 37.43 42.17
CA ASP A 17 57.59 37.51 40.70
C ASP A 17 58.00 36.20 40.00
N LEU A 18 58.67 35.30 40.72
CA LEU A 18 59.05 33.97 40.22
C LEU A 18 57.93 32.91 40.35
N LYS A 19 56.91 33.12 41.19
CA LYS A 19 55.78 32.19 41.32
C LYS A 19 54.68 32.37 40.26
N ILE A 20 54.63 33.54 39.63
CA ILE A 20 53.66 33.83 38.56
C ILE A 20 54.12 33.22 37.22
N PHE A 21 55.43 33.02 37.02
CA PHE A 21 55.97 32.39 35.82
C PHE A 21 55.83 30.85 35.82
N GLU A 22 55.65 30.21 36.98
CA GLU A 22 55.47 28.75 37.08
C GLU A 22 54.02 28.31 36.83
N THR A 23 53.04 29.23 36.84
CA THR A 23 51.61 28.89 36.70
C THR A 23 51.05 29.13 35.28
N LEU A 24 51.78 29.82 34.39
CA LEU A 24 51.25 30.25 33.08
C LEU A 24 51.99 29.69 31.84
N CYS A 25 52.97 28.81 32.01
CA CYS A 25 53.69 28.16 30.90
C CYS A 25 53.52 26.63 30.85
N ILE A 26 52.27 26.13 30.89
CA ILE A 26 51.97 24.78 30.38
C ILE A 26 50.80 24.89 29.40
N SER A 27 51.12 25.22 28.17
CA SER A 27 50.37 24.72 27.02
C SER A 27 51.37 24.27 25.97
N SER A 28 51.60 22.97 25.87
CA SER A 28 51.49 22.29 24.58
C SER A 28 51.66 20.77 24.65
N PRO A 29 51.11 20.08 23.63
CA PRO A 29 50.68 18.68 23.68
C PRO A 29 51.69 17.75 23.01
N GLU A 30 51.63 16.46 23.33
CA GLU A 30 51.79 15.40 22.33
C GLU A 30 51.48 13.99 22.88
N LYS A 31 50.76 13.25 22.04
CA LYS A 31 50.75 11.79 21.82
C LYS A 31 49.68 10.91 22.48
N CYS A 32 49.07 10.15 21.56
CA CYS A 32 48.25 8.94 21.66
C CYS A 32 46.75 9.16 21.94
N PHE A 33 45.96 9.34 20.87
CA PHE A 33 45.10 8.29 20.30
C PHE A 33 44.20 8.90 19.20
N SER A 34 44.64 8.78 17.94
CA SER A 34 43.77 8.68 16.77
C SER A 34 43.58 7.18 16.51
N SER A 35 42.48 6.61 16.08
CA SER A 35 41.25 7.08 15.44
C SER A 35 40.35 5.84 15.23
N ASN A 36 39.10 6.09 14.81
CA ASN A 36 38.20 5.19 14.06
C ASN A 36 37.07 4.51 14.85
N VAL A 37 35.90 5.16 14.77
CA VAL A 37 34.68 4.64 14.10
C VAL A 37 34.75 3.16 13.72
N LEU A 38 33.83 2.34 14.26
CA LEU A 38 33.06 1.37 13.47
C LEU A 38 31.87 0.79 14.27
N SER A 39 30.72 0.92 13.62
CA SER A 39 29.44 0.24 13.84
C SER A 39 29.57 -1.29 13.85
N PRO A 40 28.81 -2.04 14.69
CA PRO A 40 28.60 -3.47 14.49
C PRO A 40 27.22 -3.71 13.86
N ARG A 41 27.14 -3.60 12.54
CA ARG A 41 26.18 -4.33 11.71
C ARG A 41 26.95 -5.05 10.61
N ASN A 42 26.66 -6.34 10.48
CA ASN A 42 27.15 -7.30 9.47
C ASN A 42 28.44 -8.05 9.85
N ALA A 43 28.26 -9.10 10.66
CA ALA A 43 29.02 -10.34 10.55
C ALA A 43 28.02 -11.50 10.57
N LEU A 44 27.20 -11.55 9.51
CA LEU A 44 26.60 -12.76 8.96
C LEU A 44 27.51 -13.11 7.76
N ALA A 45 27.96 -14.36 7.71
CA ALA A 45 28.86 -14.97 6.71
C ALA A 45 30.36 -14.96 7.05
N GLU A 46 30.77 -15.81 7.99
CA GLU A 46 31.84 -16.82 7.81
C GLU A 46 31.97 -17.67 9.10
N ILE A 47 30.97 -18.53 9.31
CA ILE A 47 31.15 -19.78 10.09
C ILE A 47 30.48 -20.85 9.23
N ILE A 48 31.20 -21.25 8.19
CA ILE A 48 31.00 -22.49 7.45
C ILE A 48 32.31 -23.26 7.62
N ASP A 49 32.16 -24.55 7.89
CA ASP A 49 33.18 -25.60 8.00
C ASP A 49 33.97 -25.69 9.32
N LEU A 50 33.38 -26.39 10.30
CA LEU A 50 33.77 -27.77 10.64
C LEU A 50 33.18 -28.20 12.00
N LYS A 51 32.02 -28.87 11.96
CA LYS A 51 31.77 -30.16 12.65
C LYS A 51 30.34 -30.64 12.37
N ASN A 52 30.21 -31.34 11.24
CA ASN A 52 29.27 -32.46 11.12
C ASN A 52 29.84 -33.62 11.93
N GLU A 53 29.05 -34.18 12.84
CA GLU A 53 28.73 -35.61 12.94
C GLU A 53 28.06 -35.92 14.29
N GLU A 54 27.08 -36.84 14.23
CA GLU A 54 26.27 -37.41 15.32
C GLU A 54 25.16 -36.47 15.85
N TYR A 55 23.86 -36.79 15.79
CA TYR A 55 23.24 -38.10 15.93
C TYR A 55 21.78 -38.03 15.40
N THR A 56 21.43 -38.85 14.41
CA THR A 56 20.05 -39.16 14.05
C THR A 56 19.71 -40.53 14.59
N ARG A 57 18.72 -40.64 15.49
CA ARG A 57 17.79 -41.79 15.45
C ARG A 57 16.53 -41.58 16.30
N CYS A 58 15.42 -41.62 15.58
CA CYS A 58 14.14 -42.28 15.87
C CYS A 58 13.65 -42.31 17.33
N HIS A 59 12.40 -41.92 17.54
CA HIS A 59 11.32 -42.89 17.79
C HIS A 59 9.97 -42.24 17.48
N SER A 60 9.19 -42.89 16.63
CA SER A 60 7.81 -42.55 16.33
C SER A 60 6.89 -43.65 16.85
N PHE A 61 5.65 -43.23 17.11
CA PHE A 61 4.42 -44.02 17.34
C PHE A 61 4.15 -44.55 18.75
N GLN A 62 3.41 -43.75 19.51
CA GLN A 62 2.03 -44.08 19.88
C GLN A 62 1.27 -42.81 20.31
N ASP A 63 -0.05 -42.83 20.10
CA ASP A 63 -1.08 -41.97 20.69
C ASP A 63 -1.45 -40.67 19.96
N GLU A 64 -2.31 -40.81 18.95
CA GLU A 64 -3.02 -39.70 18.29
C GLU A 64 -3.87 -38.84 19.27
N ASP A 65 -4.25 -39.37 20.44
CA ASP A 65 -4.96 -38.63 21.51
C ASP A 65 -3.99 -37.82 22.41
N MET A 66 -2.84 -38.42 22.76
CA MET A 66 -1.74 -37.70 23.43
C MET A 66 -1.14 -36.62 22.52
N THR A 67 -1.09 -36.84 21.21
CA THR A 67 -0.63 -35.79 20.29
C THR A 67 -1.60 -34.61 20.23
N HIS A 68 -2.91 -34.79 20.42
CA HIS A 68 -3.83 -33.65 20.49
C HIS A 68 -3.62 -32.83 21.76
N ASP A 69 -3.48 -33.48 22.92
CA ASP A 69 -3.17 -32.81 24.19
C ASP A 69 -1.79 -32.13 24.19
N ILE A 70 -0.77 -32.79 23.63
CA ILE A 70 0.57 -32.20 23.45
C ILE A 70 0.51 -31.02 22.48
N THR A 71 -0.23 -31.12 21.38
CA THR A 71 -0.37 -30.02 20.41
C THR A 71 -1.14 -28.85 21.01
N THR A 72 -2.13 -29.11 21.87
CA THR A 72 -2.92 -28.08 22.56
C THR A 72 -2.11 -27.41 23.67
N ASN A 73 -1.31 -28.18 24.42
CA ASN A 73 -0.32 -27.64 25.37
C ASN A 73 0.74 -26.81 24.65
N LEU A 74 1.29 -27.28 23.54
CA LEU A 74 2.27 -26.53 22.75
C LEU A 74 1.66 -25.25 22.16
N ARG A 75 0.39 -25.26 21.75
CA ARG A 75 -0.33 -24.04 21.31
C ARG A 75 -0.60 -23.08 22.46
N SER A 76 -0.95 -23.60 23.65
CA SER A 76 -1.10 -22.84 24.89
C SER A 76 0.22 -22.20 25.30
N GLU A 77 1.31 -22.96 25.31
CA GLU A 77 2.66 -22.47 25.60
C GLU A 77 3.13 -21.47 24.56
N LEU A 78 2.89 -21.72 23.26
CA LEU A 78 3.17 -20.76 22.19
C LEU A 78 2.41 -19.46 22.41
N ALA A 79 1.11 -19.52 22.68
CA ALA A 79 0.29 -18.34 22.95
C ALA A 79 0.75 -17.60 24.22
N ALA A 80 1.16 -18.33 25.27
CA ALA A 80 1.72 -17.74 26.49
C ALA A 80 3.07 -17.05 26.22
N VAL A 81 3.92 -17.64 25.38
CA VAL A 81 5.20 -17.07 24.95
C VAL A 81 4.99 -15.87 24.03
N GLU A 82 4.02 -15.91 23.13
CA GLU A 82 3.64 -14.80 22.26
C GLU A 82 3.07 -13.63 23.07
N TYR A 83 2.17 -13.89 24.01
CA TYR A 83 1.68 -12.87 24.93
C TYR A 83 2.81 -12.26 25.75
N LYS A 84 3.74 -13.09 26.25
CA LYS A 84 4.91 -12.61 27.00
C LYS A 84 5.85 -11.79 26.13
N ARG A 85 6.07 -12.19 24.87
CA ARG A 85 6.83 -11.43 23.86
C ARG A 85 6.18 -10.08 23.63
N ASP A 86 4.87 -10.03 23.40
CA ASP A 86 4.15 -8.80 23.08
C ASP A 86 4.09 -7.85 24.28
N ARG A 87 3.89 -8.40 25.49
CA ARG A 87 3.97 -7.65 26.75
C ARG A 87 5.36 -7.06 26.96
N LEU A 88 6.42 -7.87 26.81
CA LEU A 88 7.81 -7.40 26.91
C LEU A 88 8.16 -6.41 25.80
N SER A 89 7.60 -6.57 24.59
CA SER A 89 7.80 -5.64 23.48
C SER A 89 7.14 -4.29 23.76
N ALA A 90 5.94 -4.28 24.35
CA ALA A 90 5.25 -3.08 24.80
C ALA A 90 6.00 -2.38 25.96
N GLU A 91 6.41 -3.13 26.98
CA GLU A 91 7.22 -2.63 28.10
C GLU A 91 8.55 -2.04 27.60
N LEU A 92 9.20 -2.68 26.63
CA LEU A 92 10.45 -2.21 26.02
C LEU A 92 10.24 -0.94 25.20
N GLN A 93 9.11 -0.80 24.51
CA GLN A 93 8.75 0.41 23.77
C GLN A 93 8.43 1.57 24.70
N GLU A 94 7.72 1.31 25.81
CA GLU A 94 7.46 2.29 26.86
C GLU A 94 8.77 2.75 27.54
N MET A 95 9.67 1.82 27.84
CA MET A 95 11.03 2.13 28.33
C MET A 95 11.81 3.01 27.36
N LYS A 96 11.78 2.72 26.05
CA LYS A 96 12.42 3.56 25.03
C LYS A 96 11.84 4.97 24.98
N ASN A 97 10.52 5.11 25.09
CA ASN A 97 9.88 6.42 25.11
C ASN A 97 10.26 7.20 26.38
N THR A 98 10.28 6.53 27.53
CA THR A 98 10.70 7.11 28.81
C THR A 98 12.18 7.50 28.81
N LEU A 99 13.03 6.73 28.13
CA LEU A 99 14.44 7.07 27.95
C LEU A 99 14.59 8.33 27.09
N ARG A 100 13.88 8.42 25.96
CA ARG A 100 13.90 9.60 25.08
C ARG A 100 13.46 10.88 25.79
N THR A 101 12.42 10.81 26.63
CA THR A 101 11.97 11.98 27.40
C THR A 101 12.99 12.39 28.45
N ARG A 102 13.67 11.43 29.08
CA ARG A 102 14.80 11.70 29.97
C ARG A 102 16.00 12.29 29.23
N ASP A 103 16.37 11.77 28.06
CA ASP A 103 17.47 12.30 27.24
C ASP A 103 17.18 13.74 26.79
N GLN A 104 15.93 14.03 26.40
CA GLN A 104 15.49 15.38 26.09
C GLN A 104 15.63 16.30 27.31
N ARG A 105 15.20 15.83 28.49
CA ARG A 105 15.33 16.61 29.72
C ARG A 105 16.77 16.85 30.13
N VAL A 106 17.66 15.87 29.93
CA VAL A 106 19.10 16.00 30.17
C VAL A 106 19.69 17.06 29.23
N MET A 107 19.28 17.06 27.95
CA MET A 107 19.73 18.07 26.99
C MET A 107 19.27 19.48 27.38
N GLU A 108 18.03 19.66 27.82
CA GLU A 108 17.52 20.94 28.32
C GLU A 108 18.32 21.45 29.54
N LEU A 109 18.53 20.57 30.53
CA LEU A 109 19.32 20.90 31.72
C LEU A 109 20.78 21.22 31.39
N GLN A 110 21.34 20.57 30.37
CA GLN A 110 22.69 20.85 29.88
C GLN A 110 22.76 22.26 29.27
N VAL A 111 21.80 22.63 28.43
CA VAL A 111 21.72 23.99 27.84
C VAL A 111 21.56 25.04 28.93
N GLU A 112 20.70 24.81 29.93
CA GLU A 112 20.52 25.71 31.07
C GLU A 112 21.83 25.87 31.86
N THR A 113 22.56 24.77 32.10
CA THR A 113 23.86 24.79 32.78
C THR A 113 24.91 25.58 31.98
N ASP A 114 24.93 25.43 30.66
CA ASP A 114 25.85 26.17 29.78
C ASP A 114 25.53 27.67 29.76
N GLN A 115 24.24 28.05 29.76
CA GLN A 115 23.80 29.45 29.88
C GLN A 115 24.20 30.08 31.22
N LEU A 116 24.03 29.34 32.33
CA LEU A 116 24.45 29.79 33.65
C LEU A 116 25.98 29.94 33.75
N ARG A 117 26.75 29.03 33.12
CA ARG A 117 28.22 29.16 33.03
C ARG A 117 28.64 30.40 32.23
N GLU A 118 27.99 30.67 31.11
CA GLU A 118 28.25 31.87 30.30
C GLU A 118 27.90 33.15 31.08
N GLN A 119 26.78 33.17 31.80
CA GLN A 119 26.38 34.30 32.64
C GLN A 119 27.37 34.53 33.78
N ALA A 120 27.82 33.47 34.45
CA ALA A 120 28.84 33.55 35.48
C ALA A 120 30.18 34.09 34.93
N ALA A 121 30.59 33.65 33.73
CA ALA A 121 31.80 34.16 33.08
C ALA A 121 31.69 35.66 32.76
N ARG A 122 30.53 36.12 32.25
CA ARG A 122 30.27 37.55 32.01
C ARG A 122 30.32 38.37 33.30
N GLN A 123 29.69 37.88 34.37
CA GLN A 123 29.73 38.54 35.68
C GLN A 123 31.16 38.61 36.23
N ASN A 124 31.93 37.52 36.13
CA ASN A 124 33.33 37.49 36.57
C ASN A 124 34.22 38.46 35.79
N SER A 125 33.98 38.63 34.49
CA SER A 125 34.66 39.64 33.66
C SER A 125 34.38 41.06 34.16
N ILE A 126 33.11 41.38 34.44
CA ILE A 126 32.70 42.69 34.98
C ILE A 126 33.34 42.92 36.35
N ILE A 127 33.29 41.93 37.25
CA ILE A 127 33.90 42.02 38.58
C ILE A 127 35.40 42.27 38.46
N SER A 128 36.09 41.57 37.57
CA SER A 128 37.53 41.74 37.35
C SER A 128 37.85 43.15 36.82
N SER A 129 37.05 43.66 35.88
CA SER A 129 37.19 45.02 35.36
C SER A 129 36.96 46.08 36.45
N LEU A 130 35.98 45.89 37.32
CA LEU A 130 35.69 46.81 38.41
C LEU A 130 36.79 46.78 39.48
N LYS A 131 37.30 45.59 39.84
CA LYS A 131 38.45 45.44 40.75
C LYS A 131 39.68 46.15 40.23
N LYS A 132 40.01 45.99 38.93
CA LYS A 132 41.13 46.69 38.30
C LYS A 132 40.96 48.21 38.39
N ARG A 133 39.76 48.71 38.11
CA ARG A 133 39.48 50.15 38.20
C ARG A 133 39.59 50.71 39.62
N ILE A 134 39.21 49.93 40.64
CA ILE A 134 39.40 50.31 42.05
C ILE A 134 40.90 50.40 42.37
N GLN A 135 41.67 49.38 42.00
CA GLN A 135 43.13 49.38 42.18
C GLN A 135 43.80 50.59 41.52
N ASP A 136 43.44 50.89 40.27
CA ASP A 136 43.97 52.05 39.54
C ASP A 136 43.65 53.38 40.26
N LEU A 137 42.49 53.49 40.90
CA LEU A 137 42.10 54.67 41.69
C LEU A 137 42.86 54.75 43.01
N GLU A 138 43.01 53.64 43.72
CA GLU A 138 43.77 53.56 44.97
C GLU A 138 45.25 53.91 44.76
N ASP A 139 45.86 53.44 43.67
CA ASP A 139 47.25 53.76 43.35
C ASP A 139 47.43 55.22 42.93
N ARG A 140 46.42 55.80 42.26
CA ARG A 140 46.40 57.23 41.94
C ARG A 140 46.29 58.09 43.21
N GLU A 141 45.50 57.66 44.19
CA GLU A 141 45.37 58.33 45.48
C GLU A 141 46.68 58.27 46.29
N LYS A 142 47.32 57.09 46.38
CA LYS A 142 48.64 56.96 47.03
C LYS A 142 49.69 57.90 46.41
N ASN A 143 49.70 58.00 45.08
CA ASN A 143 50.60 58.91 44.37
C ASN A 143 50.31 60.38 44.70
N LEU A 144 49.04 60.77 44.82
CA LEU A 144 48.66 62.14 45.22
C LEU A 144 49.15 62.47 46.63
N TYR A 145 48.98 61.56 47.61
CA TYR A 145 49.50 61.77 48.96
C TYR A 145 51.03 61.88 48.99
N SER A 146 51.73 61.08 48.18
CA SER A 146 53.20 61.17 48.05
C SER A 146 53.64 62.52 47.50
N VAL A 147 52.99 63.00 46.43
CA VAL A 147 53.28 64.31 45.83
C VAL A 147 52.94 65.45 46.79
N GLN A 148 51.79 65.36 47.48
CA GLN A 148 51.40 66.34 48.48
C GLN A 148 52.42 66.44 49.63
N GLY A 149 52.92 65.31 50.14
CA GLY A 149 53.96 65.30 51.17
C GLY A 149 55.27 65.97 50.71
N ARG A 150 55.68 65.75 49.47
CA ARG A 150 56.87 66.43 48.90
C ARG A 150 56.66 67.94 48.76
N ASN A 151 55.47 68.35 48.30
CA ASN A 151 55.12 69.75 48.17
C ASN A 151 55.10 70.46 49.53
N GLU A 152 54.56 69.80 50.57
CA GLU A 152 54.55 70.33 51.93
C GLU A 152 55.96 70.57 52.47
N ILE A 153 56.88 69.63 52.26
CA ILE A 153 58.30 69.77 52.64
C ILE A 153 58.95 70.95 51.90
N MET A 154 58.67 71.11 50.61
CA MET A 154 59.19 72.22 49.82
C MET A 154 58.68 73.58 50.34
N VAL A 155 57.38 73.67 50.63
CA VAL A 155 56.77 74.89 51.20
C VAL A 155 57.41 75.24 52.54
N GLN A 156 57.60 74.26 53.43
CA GLN A 156 58.27 74.49 54.70
C GLN A 156 59.72 74.95 54.53
N SER A 157 60.42 74.48 53.50
CA SER A 157 61.77 74.96 53.19
C SER A 157 61.77 76.41 52.73
N LEU A 158 60.89 76.77 51.80
CA LEU A 158 60.76 78.14 51.33
C LEU A 158 60.38 79.09 52.46
N GLN A 159 59.52 78.67 53.39
CA GLN A 159 59.17 79.48 54.57
C GLN A 159 60.37 79.74 55.50
N ARG A 160 61.28 78.76 55.65
CA ARG A 160 62.53 78.95 56.39
C ARG A 160 63.45 79.94 55.69
N ASP A 161 63.56 79.82 54.37
CA ASP A 161 64.40 80.72 53.56
C ASP A 161 63.89 82.16 53.59
N VAL A 162 62.56 82.36 53.51
CA VAL A 162 61.93 83.68 53.66
C VAL A 162 62.28 84.30 55.01
N LYS A 163 62.10 83.57 56.12
CA LYS A 163 62.46 84.07 57.45
C LYS A 163 63.94 84.40 57.57
N TYR A 164 64.81 83.59 56.97
CA TYR A 164 66.24 83.85 56.94
C TYR A 164 66.56 85.16 56.19
N HIS A 165 65.94 85.37 55.03
CA HIS A 165 66.12 86.58 54.24
C HIS A 165 65.56 87.83 54.93
N GLU A 166 64.45 87.72 55.66
CA GLU A 166 63.90 88.81 56.48
C GLU A 166 64.85 89.22 57.62
N GLU A 167 65.50 88.25 58.29
CA GLU A 167 66.51 88.53 59.31
C GLU A 167 67.74 89.19 58.67
N LYS A 168 68.20 88.69 57.51
CA LYS A 168 69.29 89.31 56.75
C LYS A 168 68.97 90.73 56.31
N HIS A 169 67.74 90.99 55.90
CA HIS A 169 67.28 92.34 55.56
C HIS A 169 67.39 93.28 56.76
N ARG A 170 66.91 92.86 57.94
CA ARG A 170 67.05 93.62 59.20
C ARG A 170 68.51 93.87 59.57
N GLU A 171 69.39 92.88 59.38
CA GLU A 171 70.84 93.06 59.57
C GLU A 171 71.41 94.11 58.59
N TYR A 172 71.02 94.06 57.32
CA TYR A 172 71.46 95.02 56.31
C TYR A 172 70.94 96.43 56.61
N GLU A 173 69.70 96.60 57.04
CA GLU A 173 69.17 97.89 57.48
C GLU A 173 69.96 98.48 58.64
N LYS A 174 70.38 97.64 59.60
CA LYS A 174 71.26 98.08 60.69
C LYS A 174 72.62 98.51 60.16
N LYS A 175 73.17 97.79 59.17
CA LYS A 175 74.44 98.12 58.52
C LYS A 175 74.35 99.40 57.70
N ILE A 176 73.23 99.64 57.02
CA ILE A 176 72.95 100.89 56.30
C ILE A 176 72.98 102.07 57.27
N ARG A 177 72.25 101.98 58.39
CA ARG A 177 72.27 103.03 59.42
C ARG A 177 73.68 103.31 59.99
N GLN A 178 74.51 102.28 60.11
CA GLN A 178 75.91 102.44 60.50
C GLN A 178 76.76 103.10 59.41
N MET A 179 76.55 102.75 58.13
CA MET A 179 77.24 103.39 57.01
C MET A 179 76.83 104.84 56.85
N GLU A 180 75.57 105.20 57.10
CA GLU A 180 75.10 106.59 57.11
C GLU A 180 75.84 107.43 58.17
N HIS A 181 76.06 106.86 59.35
CA HIS A 181 76.87 107.50 60.40
C HIS A 181 78.33 107.71 59.95
N HIS A 182 78.96 106.68 59.37
CA HIS A 182 80.31 106.77 58.81
C HIS A 182 80.40 107.75 57.64
N MET A 183 79.34 107.87 56.83
CA MET A 183 79.27 108.84 55.73
C MET A 183 79.28 110.27 56.26
N ALA A 184 78.64 110.55 57.39
CA ALA A 184 78.69 111.86 58.02
C ALA A 184 80.13 112.22 58.48
N GLU A 185 80.84 111.27 59.08
CA GLU A 185 82.26 111.43 59.46
C GLU A 185 83.16 111.64 58.23
N GLU A 186 82.86 110.96 57.12
CA GLU A 186 83.56 111.12 55.83
C GLU A 186 83.32 112.48 55.19
N ILE A 187 82.15 113.11 55.39
CA ILE A 187 81.90 114.46 54.90
C ILE A 187 82.87 115.46 55.57
N ASP A 188 83.12 115.31 56.88
CA ASP A 188 84.09 116.14 57.61
C ASP A 188 85.54 115.91 57.18
N LEU A 189 85.86 114.73 56.64
CA LEU A 189 87.15 114.42 56.02
C LEU A 189 87.25 115.00 54.61
N LYS A 190 86.17 114.96 53.83
CA LYS A 190 86.10 115.50 52.47
C LYS A 190 86.29 117.01 52.43
N GLU A 191 85.81 117.74 53.44
CA GLU A 191 86.01 119.20 53.48
C GLU A 191 87.50 119.56 53.64
N ARG A 192 88.25 118.75 54.40
CA ARG A 192 89.72 118.87 54.47
C ARG A 192 90.39 118.51 53.14
N ALA A 193 89.88 117.51 52.42
CA ALA A 193 90.38 117.11 51.10
C ALA A 193 90.06 118.13 49.99
N ARG A 194 88.95 118.87 50.10
CA ARG A 194 88.53 119.91 49.15
C ARG A 194 89.57 121.02 48.99
N LEU A 195 90.23 121.39 50.09
CA LEU A 195 91.32 122.37 50.07
C LEU A 195 92.55 121.88 49.29
N ASN A 196 92.85 120.58 49.36
CA ASN A 196 93.92 119.95 48.58
C ASN A 196 93.55 119.80 47.09
N LEU A 197 92.26 119.56 46.80
CA LEU A 197 91.72 119.40 45.45
C LEU A 197 91.84 120.67 44.60
N GLN A 198 91.73 121.86 45.21
CA GLN A 198 91.91 123.13 44.50
C GLN A 198 93.32 123.29 43.89
N ASP A 199 94.35 122.69 44.47
CA ASP A 199 95.71 122.72 43.93
C ASP A 199 95.90 121.75 42.75
N LEU A 200 95.29 120.56 42.85
CA LEU A 200 95.30 119.50 41.84
C LEU A 200 94.57 119.90 40.54
N VAL A 201 93.43 120.54 40.69
CA VAL A 201 92.60 121.14 39.64
C VAL A 201 93.39 121.96 38.63
N ARG A 202 94.35 122.73 39.13
CA ARG A 202 95.13 123.66 38.32
C ARG A 202 96.02 122.91 37.34
N ARG A 203 96.45 121.70 37.72
CA ARG A 203 97.28 120.79 36.91
C ARG A 203 96.43 119.98 35.93
N LEU A 204 95.24 119.53 36.35
CA LEU A 204 94.29 118.75 35.53
C LEU A 204 93.72 119.55 34.35
N ALA A 205 93.50 120.86 34.52
CA ALA A 205 93.03 121.76 33.48
C ALA A 205 93.83 121.65 32.19
N HIS A 206 95.15 121.52 32.36
CA HIS A 206 96.13 121.52 31.30
C HIS A 206 96.17 120.17 30.54
N ALA A 207 95.90 119.05 31.21
CA ALA A 207 95.96 117.71 30.62
C ALA A 207 94.72 117.34 29.79
N LEU A 208 93.56 117.94 30.08
CA LEU A 208 92.28 117.63 29.42
C LEU A 208 92.07 118.42 28.12
N ASN A 209 93.10 119.14 27.63
CA ASN A 209 93.06 119.99 26.44
C ASN A 209 91.83 120.91 26.42
N SER A 210 91.44 121.44 27.59
CA SER A 210 90.34 122.38 27.74
C SER A 210 90.74 123.66 27.02
N GLU A 211 90.20 123.89 25.81
CA GLU A 211 90.53 125.04 24.98
C GLU A 211 90.33 126.35 25.77
N PHE A 212 91.32 127.25 25.69
CA PHE A 212 91.36 128.51 26.42
C PHE A 212 90.25 129.44 25.91
N CYS A 213 89.12 129.51 26.63
CA CYS A 213 88.20 130.64 26.53
C CYS A 213 88.75 131.77 27.41
N ASP A 214 88.88 132.96 26.84
CA ASP A 214 89.71 134.09 27.27
C ASP A 214 89.26 134.81 28.57
N ASN A 215 88.89 134.06 29.61
CA ASN A 215 88.55 134.61 30.93
C ASN A 215 89.28 133.89 32.06
N LYS A 216 89.85 134.71 32.95
CA LYS A 216 90.88 134.35 33.93
C LYS A 216 90.41 133.26 34.92
N TYR A 217 91.28 132.25 35.09
CA TYR A 217 91.24 131.08 35.99
C TYR A 217 90.42 129.87 35.50
N HIS A 218 91.10 128.74 35.28
CA HIS A 218 90.44 127.43 35.35
C HIS A 218 89.98 127.23 36.80
N SER A 219 88.69 127.41 37.05
CA SER A 219 88.09 126.98 38.31
C SER A 219 88.28 125.48 38.43
N SER A 220 88.47 125.00 39.67
CA SER A 220 88.30 123.58 40.00
C SER A 220 87.07 123.01 39.39
N GLU A 221 86.00 123.78 39.45
CA GLU A 221 84.72 123.39 38.94
C GLU A 221 84.73 123.19 37.44
N MET A 222 85.48 123.95 36.64
CA MET A 222 85.43 123.81 35.17
C MET A 222 86.13 122.54 34.69
N VAL A 223 87.28 122.25 35.29
CA VAL A 223 88.10 121.07 34.99
C VAL A 223 87.47 119.80 35.57
N ILE A 224 86.98 119.92 36.81
CA ILE A 224 86.20 118.88 37.47
C ILE A 224 84.95 118.63 36.63
N HIS A 225 84.23 119.66 36.16
CA HIS A 225 83.03 119.48 35.35
C HIS A 225 83.35 118.78 34.03
N LYS A 226 84.44 119.13 33.34
CA LYS A 226 84.82 118.44 32.10
C LYS A 226 85.26 117.00 32.34
N ALA A 227 86.02 116.75 33.41
CA ALA A 227 86.39 115.41 33.83
C ALA A 227 85.16 114.60 34.28
N GLU A 228 84.22 115.23 34.99
CA GLU A 228 82.94 114.67 35.41
C GLU A 228 82.08 114.32 34.20
N GLU A 229 81.95 115.19 33.19
CA GLU A 229 81.26 114.90 31.94
C GLU A 229 81.83 113.66 31.25
N LEU A 230 83.16 113.59 31.12
CA LEU A 230 83.83 112.46 30.47
C LEU A 230 83.73 111.17 31.30
N VAL A 231 83.89 111.26 32.62
CA VAL A 231 83.73 110.11 33.53
C VAL A 231 82.28 109.64 33.54
N GLN A 232 81.30 110.56 33.56
CA GLN A 232 79.88 110.25 33.44
C GLN A 232 79.58 109.60 32.10
N GLU A 233 80.10 110.11 30.99
CA GLU A 233 79.90 109.54 29.66
C GLU A 233 80.56 108.16 29.53
N VAL A 234 81.78 107.98 30.03
CA VAL A 234 82.45 106.68 30.08
C VAL A 234 81.67 105.69 30.95
N ASN A 235 81.21 106.11 32.14
CA ASN A 235 80.39 105.25 33.01
C ASN A 235 79.04 104.91 32.37
N ARG A 236 78.42 105.86 31.66
CA ARG A 236 77.17 105.66 30.90
C ARG A 236 77.39 104.66 29.77
N LEU A 237 78.44 104.81 28.98
CA LEU A 237 78.80 103.89 27.90
C LEU A 237 79.18 102.51 28.43
N ARG A 238 79.91 102.43 29.55
CA ARG A 238 80.27 101.16 30.20
C ARG A 238 79.02 100.43 30.70
N THR A 239 78.12 101.14 31.37
CA THR A 239 76.82 100.60 31.81
C THR A 239 75.99 100.14 30.61
N LYS A 240 75.92 100.96 29.55
CA LYS A 240 75.23 100.59 28.31
C LYS A 240 75.85 99.34 27.66
N THR A 241 77.18 99.22 27.67
CA THR A 241 77.91 98.07 27.12
C THR A 241 77.59 96.81 27.93
N THR A 242 77.71 96.86 29.25
CA THR A 242 77.36 95.72 30.12
C THR A 242 75.89 95.32 30.00
N ASN A 243 74.97 96.28 29.86
CA ASN A 243 73.56 96.00 29.61
C ASN A 243 73.32 95.31 28.26
N ILE A 244 74.05 95.71 27.21
CA ILE A 244 73.96 95.06 25.89
C ILE A 244 74.57 93.66 25.94
N GLU A 245 75.72 93.47 26.61
CA GLU A 245 76.37 92.17 26.79
C GLU A 245 75.44 91.20 27.54
N THR A 246 74.88 91.62 28.67
CA THR A 246 73.92 90.81 29.43
C THR A 246 72.67 90.49 28.60
N HIS A 247 72.12 91.45 27.88
CA HIS A 247 70.99 91.20 26.99
C HIS A 247 71.32 90.20 25.87
N LEU A 248 72.51 90.31 25.25
CA LEU A 248 72.99 89.37 24.25
C LEU A 248 73.11 87.96 24.84
N THR A 249 73.74 87.81 26.01
CA THR A 249 73.86 86.50 26.67
C THR A 249 72.50 85.89 27.00
N ASN A 250 71.52 86.69 27.42
CA ASN A 250 70.16 86.21 27.67
C ASN A 250 69.50 85.72 26.37
N VAL A 251 69.62 86.48 25.28
CA VAL A 251 69.09 86.08 23.96
C VAL A 251 69.77 84.80 23.43
N GLU A 252 71.07 84.64 23.64
CA GLU A 252 71.79 83.40 23.27
C GLU A 252 71.29 82.18 24.04
N VAL A 253 71.06 82.33 25.35
CA VAL A 253 70.49 81.28 26.20
C VAL A 253 69.05 80.97 25.78
N GLU A 254 68.21 81.97 25.56
CA GLU A 254 66.84 81.82 25.07
C GLU A 254 66.81 81.13 23.71
N SER A 255 67.67 81.53 22.77
CA SER A 255 67.81 80.90 21.45
C SER A 255 68.19 79.43 21.55
N LYS A 256 69.12 79.08 22.45
CA LYS A 256 69.48 77.68 22.73
C LYS A 256 68.30 76.89 23.31
N SER A 257 67.61 77.46 24.29
CA SER A 257 66.41 76.86 24.87
C SER A 257 65.32 76.58 23.82
N CYS A 258 65.08 77.55 22.92
CA CYS A 258 64.15 77.38 21.79
C CYS A 258 64.55 76.26 20.84
N ARG A 259 65.86 76.12 20.53
CA ARG A 259 66.35 75.00 19.72
C ARG A 259 66.11 73.66 20.41
N ASP A 260 66.39 73.56 21.71
CA ASP A 260 66.19 72.33 22.48
C ASP A 260 64.69 71.95 22.58
N MET A 261 63.81 72.94 22.70
CA MET A 261 62.35 72.75 22.65
C MET A 261 61.89 72.26 21.28
N LEU A 262 62.40 72.86 20.19
CA LEU A 262 62.08 72.45 18.83
C LEU A 262 62.54 71.01 18.55
N GLU A 263 63.73 70.63 19.01
CA GLU A 263 64.25 69.27 18.85
C GLU A 263 63.38 68.24 19.58
N ARG A 264 62.99 68.52 20.83
CA ARG A 264 62.03 67.66 21.55
C ARG A 264 60.71 67.52 20.81
N SER A 265 60.18 68.61 20.28
CA SER A 265 58.93 68.59 19.49
C SER A 265 59.07 67.78 18.19
N ASN A 266 60.22 67.85 17.51
CA ASN A 266 60.50 67.02 16.33
C ASN A 266 60.53 65.52 16.67
N ILE A 267 61.15 65.15 17.79
CA ILE A 267 61.18 63.76 18.26
C ILE A 267 59.75 63.26 18.54
N GLU A 268 58.92 64.05 19.22
CA GLU A 268 57.52 63.73 19.49
C GLU A 268 56.71 63.58 18.19
N ARG A 269 56.89 64.50 17.23
CA ARG A 269 56.27 64.41 15.90
C ARG A 269 56.65 63.10 15.20
N ASP A 270 57.92 62.71 15.23
CA ASP A 270 58.40 61.49 14.56
C ASP A 270 57.91 60.21 15.27
N GLN A 271 57.68 60.26 16.59
CA GLN A 271 57.01 59.18 17.33
C GLN A 271 55.53 59.07 16.96
N LEU A 272 54.81 60.19 16.93
CA LEU A 272 53.40 60.22 16.52
C LEU A 272 53.23 59.77 15.06
N GLN A 273 54.14 60.19 14.17
CA GLN A 273 54.13 59.76 12.78
C GLN A 273 54.29 58.24 12.64
N ARG A 274 55.18 57.62 13.45
CA ARG A 274 55.31 56.16 13.50
C ARG A 274 54.04 55.49 14.01
N GLN A 275 53.39 56.04 15.04
CA GLN A 275 52.11 55.51 15.53
C GLN A 275 51.00 55.60 14.47
N ILE A 276 50.89 56.73 13.76
CA ILE A 276 49.94 56.91 12.66
C ILE A 276 50.16 55.86 11.56
N ASN A 277 51.42 55.60 11.19
CA ASN A 277 51.74 54.62 10.17
C ASN A 277 51.31 53.19 10.60
N VAL A 278 51.56 52.81 11.87
CA VAL A 278 51.11 51.52 12.42
C VAL A 278 49.58 51.42 12.40
N GLN A 279 48.88 52.47 12.85
CA GLN A 279 47.41 52.49 12.83
C GLN A 279 46.85 52.41 11.41
N THR A 280 47.51 53.04 10.44
CA THR A 280 47.10 52.98 9.03
C THR A 280 47.25 51.56 8.48
N THR A 281 48.36 50.88 8.77
CA THR A 281 48.54 49.48 8.35
C THR A 281 47.51 48.53 8.97
N GLU A 282 47.15 48.74 10.25
CA GLU A 282 46.12 47.94 10.91
C GLU A 282 44.73 48.21 10.33
N LEU A 283 44.42 49.47 9.98
CA LEU A 283 43.17 49.82 9.31
C LEU A 283 43.04 49.14 7.93
N ASP A 284 44.13 49.10 7.15
CA ASP A 284 44.12 48.42 5.86
C ASP A 284 43.97 46.91 6.00
N ARG A 285 44.59 46.31 7.02
CA ARG A 285 44.37 44.90 7.36
C ARG A 285 42.91 44.61 7.73
N LEU A 286 42.31 45.43 8.60
CA LEU A 286 40.90 45.28 8.99
C LEU A 286 39.94 45.47 7.80
N ARG A 287 40.27 46.34 6.85
CA ARG A 287 39.53 46.48 5.59
C ARG A 287 39.58 45.20 4.75
N GLN A 288 40.76 44.60 4.62
CA GLN A 288 40.92 43.33 3.92
C GLN A 288 40.13 42.19 4.60
N ASP A 289 40.25 42.07 5.93
CA ASP A 289 39.50 41.08 6.71
C ASP A 289 37.98 41.25 6.53
N LYS A 290 37.50 42.49 6.51
CA LYS A 290 36.09 42.82 6.22
C LYS A 290 35.68 42.36 4.82
N GLU A 291 36.46 42.65 3.79
CA GLU A 291 36.15 42.23 2.40
C GLU A 291 36.11 40.70 2.26
N CYS A 292 37.03 40.00 2.94
CA CYS A 292 37.03 38.54 3.00
C CYS A 292 35.76 37.98 3.68
N LEU A 293 35.37 38.54 4.82
CA LEU A 293 34.15 38.15 5.53
C LEU A 293 32.88 38.44 4.71
N GLU A 294 32.81 39.58 4.03
CA GLU A 294 31.70 39.93 3.14
C GLU A 294 31.60 38.98 1.94
N MET A 295 32.73 38.47 1.42
CA MET A 295 32.73 37.45 0.37
C MET A 295 32.19 36.12 0.90
N GLN A 296 32.66 35.67 2.08
CA GLN A 296 32.18 34.45 2.72
C GLN A 296 30.68 34.52 3.03
N TYR A 297 30.21 35.66 3.55
CA TYR A 297 28.79 35.91 3.78
C TYR A 297 27.97 35.74 2.49
N ARG A 298 28.43 36.30 1.36
CA ARG A 298 27.76 36.14 0.05
C ARG A 298 27.73 34.70 -0.46
N VAL A 299 28.72 33.88 -0.12
CA VAL A 299 28.73 32.45 -0.47
C VAL A 299 27.71 31.71 0.39
N LEU A 300 27.74 31.90 1.70
CA LEU A 300 26.78 31.28 2.63
C LEU A 300 25.34 31.70 2.32
N GLU A 301 25.11 32.95 1.95
CA GLU A 301 23.78 33.44 1.55
C GLU A 301 23.26 32.71 0.29
N ARG A 302 24.14 32.43 -0.68
CA ARG A 302 23.78 31.61 -1.85
C ARG A 302 23.46 30.16 -1.45
N GLU A 303 24.29 29.54 -0.61
CA GLU A 303 24.06 28.18 -0.13
C GLU A 303 22.72 28.06 0.62
N VAL A 304 22.39 29.05 1.46
CA VAL A 304 21.10 29.11 2.16
C VAL A 304 19.93 29.19 1.15
N ASN A 305 20.06 29.99 0.10
CA ASN A 305 19.03 30.08 -0.93
C ASN A 305 18.89 28.77 -1.73
N GLU A 306 20.00 28.12 -2.10
CA GLU A 306 19.97 26.81 -2.75
C GLU A 306 19.32 25.73 -1.88
N LEU A 307 19.59 25.72 -0.58
CA LEU A 307 18.97 24.80 0.37
C LEU A 307 17.47 25.07 0.52
N ARG A 308 17.04 26.34 0.51
CA ARG A 308 15.62 26.70 0.49
C ARG A 308 14.93 26.20 -0.79
N ASP A 309 15.53 26.36 -1.95
CA ASP A 309 14.98 25.87 -3.21
C ASP A 309 14.88 24.34 -3.24
N LYS A 310 15.91 23.64 -2.75
CA LYS A 310 15.90 22.17 -2.59
C LYS A 310 14.80 21.72 -1.64
N LEU A 311 14.56 22.45 -0.55
CA LEU A 311 13.49 22.17 0.40
C LEU A 311 12.11 22.34 -0.25
N VAL A 312 11.89 23.44 -0.98
CA VAL A 312 10.64 23.69 -1.71
C VAL A 312 10.37 22.57 -2.73
N ASN A 313 11.38 22.15 -3.50
CA ASN A 313 11.25 21.07 -4.46
C ASN A 313 10.95 19.73 -3.79
N SER A 314 11.63 19.42 -2.68
CA SER A 314 11.37 18.21 -1.90
C SER A 314 9.96 18.18 -1.34
N ASN A 315 9.45 19.33 -0.88
CA ASN A 315 8.09 19.45 -0.34
C ASN A 315 7.02 19.29 -1.44
N ARG A 316 7.27 19.81 -2.65
CA ARG A 316 6.40 19.56 -3.82
C ARG A 316 6.37 18.08 -4.17
N ASN A 317 7.52 17.42 -4.22
CA ASN A 317 7.61 15.99 -4.51
C ASN A 317 6.88 15.15 -3.46
N LEU A 318 7.04 15.49 -2.17
CA LEU A 318 6.33 14.87 -1.07
C LEU A 318 4.81 15.03 -1.23
N THR A 319 4.34 16.23 -1.58
CA THR A 319 2.92 16.49 -1.81
C THR A 319 2.37 15.65 -2.97
N CYS A 320 3.11 15.54 -4.08
CA CYS A 320 2.73 14.67 -5.20
C CYS A 320 2.69 13.19 -4.79
N ALA A 321 3.70 12.72 -4.04
CA ALA A 321 3.74 11.34 -3.57
C ALA A 321 2.58 11.03 -2.62
N THR A 322 2.27 11.93 -1.69
CA THR A 322 1.12 11.83 -0.78
C THR A 322 -0.21 11.80 -1.56
N GLY A 323 -0.37 12.64 -2.58
CA GLY A 323 -1.55 12.62 -3.46
C GLY A 323 -1.71 11.30 -4.23
N ASN A 324 -0.60 10.76 -4.76
CA ASN A 324 -0.60 9.46 -5.41
C ASN A 324 -0.96 8.32 -4.45
N MET A 325 -0.45 8.36 -3.22
CA MET A 325 -0.75 7.38 -2.19
C MET A 325 -2.24 7.40 -1.82
N SER A 326 -2.82 8.58 -1.62
CA SER A 326 -4.26 8.73 -1.39
C SER A 326 -5.09 8.17 -2.56
N THR A 327 -4.65 8.43 -3.80
CA THR A 327 -5.30 7.86 -5.00
C THR A 327 -5.21 6.33 -5.00
N GLN A 328 -4.04 5.75 -4.67
CA GLN A 328 -3.88 4.30 -4.57
C GLN A 328 -4.75 3.70 -3.46
N GLU A 329 -4.85 4.34 -2.30
CA GLU A 329 -5.74 3.92 -1.21
C GLU A 329 -7.19 3.86 -1.67
N THR A 330 -7.67 4.88 -2.40
CA THR A 330 -9.04 4.86 -2.95
C THR A 330 -9.27 3.71 -3.93
N VAL A 331 -8.31 3.44 -4.82
CA VAL A 331 -8.38 2.29 -5.75
C VAL A 331 -8.39 0.96 -5.00
N ILE A 332 -7.57 0.82 -3.96
CA ILE A 332 -7.53 -0.38 -3.12
C ILE A 332 -8.89 -0.61 -2.45
N CYS A 333 -9.51 0.44 -1.90
CA CYS A 333 -10.85 0.34 -1.31
C CYS A 333 -11.90 -0.08 -2.35
N GLN A 334 -11.88 0.53 -3.54
CA GLN A 334 -12.78 0.14 -4.63
C GLN A 334 -12.61 -1.33 -5.05
N LEU A 335 -11.36 -1.79 -5.22
CA LEU A 335 -11.08 -3.19 -5.57
C LEU A 335 -11.52 -4.17 -4.47
N ARG A 336 -11.42 -3.78 -3.19
CA ARG A 336 -11.94 -4.59 -2.07
C ARG A 336 -13.45 -4.71 -2.12
N ASP A 337 -14.16 -3.61 -2.40
CA ASP A 337 -15.62 -3.63 -2.55
C ASP A 337 -16.06 -4.45 -3.77
N ASP A 338 -15.36 -4.32 -4.89
CA ASP A 338 -15.59 -5.12 -6.09
C ASP A 338 -15.36 -6.61 -5.84
N LEU A 339 -14.27 -6.96 -5.14
CA LEU A 339 -13.99 -8.35 -4.76
C LEU A 339 -15.12 -8.92 -3.90
N LYS A 340 -15.54 -8.19 -2.87
CA LYS A 340 -16.67 -8.58 -2.01
C LYS A 340 -17.96 -8.79 -2.83
N ASN A 341 -18.27 -7.85 -3.73
CA ASN A 341 -19.43 -7.97 -4.62
C ASN A 341 -19.35 -9.20 -5.54
N ARG A 342 -18.14 -9.57 -5.99
CA ARG A 342 -17.91 -10.78 -6.80
C ARG A 342 -18.07 -12.06 -5.98
N GLU A 343 -17.55 -12.08 -4.75
CA GLU A 343 -17.74 -13.20 -3.81
C GLU A 343 -19.22 -13.43 -3.49
N GLU A 344 -19.99 -12.37 -3.23
CA GLU A 344 -21.44 -12.46 -2.99
C GLU A 344 -22.21 -12.98 -4.22
N LYS A 345 -21.79 -12.61 -5.44
CA LYS A 345 -22.37 -13.14 -6.68
C LYS A 345 -22.01 -14.61 -6.89
N LEU A 346 -20.76 -14.99 -6.63
CA LEU A 346 -20.30 -16.37 -6.72
C LEU A 346 -21.08 -17.26 -5.73
N GLN A 347 -21.23 -16.81 -4.49
CA GLN A 347 -21.98 -17.52 -3.46
C GLN A 347 -23.45 -17.74 -3.86
N ARG A 348 -24.09 -16.71 -4.47
CA ARG A 348 -25.46 -16.83 -4.99
C ARG A 348 -25.56 -17.89 -6.09
N VAL A 349 -24.67 -17.86 -7.09
CA VAL A 349 -24.66 -18.85 -8.18
C VAL A 349 -24.35 -20.25 -7.66
N GLN A 350 -23.44 -20.40 -6.70
CA GLN A 350 -23.17 -21.69 -6.07
C GLN A 350 -24.40 -22.25 -5.32
N ASN A 351 -25.16 -21.38 -4.65
CA ASN A 351 -26.41 -21.79 -4.00
C ASN A 351 -27.48 -22.21 -5.03
N GLU A 352 -27.64 -21.44 -6.11
CA GLU A 352 -28.55 -21.80 -7.22
C GLU A 352 -28.18 -23.13 -7.87
N LEU A 353 -26.88 -23.37 -8.13
CA LEU A 353 -26.39 -24.64 -8.66
C LEU A 353 -26.70 -25.80 -7.71
N ARG A 354 -26.49 -25.61 -6.41
CA ARG A 354 -26.80 -26.62 -5.39
C ARG A 354 -28.30 -26.98 -5.39
N HIS A 355 -29.17 -25.97 -5.42
CA HIS A 355 -30.62 -26.18 -5.50
C HIS A 355 -31.04 -26.87 -6.81
N LEU A 356 -30.41 -26.55 -7.94
CA LEU A 356 -30.65 -27.24 -9.20
C LEU A 356 -30.26 -28.71 -9.11
N LEU A 357 -29.08 -29.02 -8.57
CA LEU A 357 -28.62 -30.40 -8.38
C LEU A 357 -29.55 -31.17 -7.42
N GLU A 358 -29.98 -30.54 -6.33
CA GLU A 358 -31.00 -31.10 -5.41
C GLU A 358 -32.30 -31.42 -6.15
N SER A 359 -32.82 -30.47 -6.94
CA SER A 359 -34.05 -30.65 -7.72
C SER A 359 -33.93 -31.78 -8.74
N LEU A 360 -32.82 -31.85 -9.48
CA LEU A 360 -32.56 -32.92 -10.45
C LEU A 360 -32.45 -34.29 -9.77
N ALA A 361 -31.73 -34.38 -8.65
CA ALA A 361 -31.55 -35.60 -7.88
C ALA A 361 -32.89 -36.15 -7.36
N ILE A 362 -33.79 -35.27 -6.88
CA ILE A 362 -35.15 -35.66 -6.47
C ILE A 362 -35.93 -36.23 -7.67
N LEU A 363 -35.87 -35.56 -8.82
CA LEU A 363 -36.68 -35.90 -10.00
C LEU A 363 -36.32 -37.26 -10.62
N ILE A 364 -35.06 -37.66 -10.54
CA ILE A 364 -34.55 -38.93 -11.07
C ILE A 364 -34.45 -40.04 -10.02
N SER A 365 -34.67 -39.69 -8.75
CA SER A 365 -34.83 -40.66 -7.67
C SER A 365 -36.16 -41.38 -7.83
N THR A 366 -36.18 -42.66 -7.52
CA THR A 366 -37.39 -43.48 -7.48
C THR A 366 -37.55 -44.08 -6.08
N PRO A 367 -38.73 -44.59 -5.69
CA PRO A 367 -38.91 -45.19 -4.37
C PRO A 367 -37.90 -46.30 -4.03
N ASN A 368 -37.35 -46.96 -5.05
CA ASN A 368 -36.38 -48.05 -4.90
C ASN A 368 -34.92 -47.60 -5.06
N ARG A 369 -34.68 -46.32 -5.40
CA ARG A 369 -33.33 -45.79 -5.60
C ARG A 369 -33.25 -44.30 -5.32
N PHE A 370 -32.51 -43.97 -4.27
CA PHE A 370 -32.13 -42.62 -3.92
C PHE A 370 -30.89 -42.18 -4.74
N VAL A 371 -30.86 -40.93 -5.17
CA VAL A 371 -29.72 -40.32 -5.85
C VAL A 371 -29.31 -39.08 -5.08
N GLU A 372 -28.02 -38.99 -4.76
CA GLU A 372 -27.46 -37.81 -4.08
C GLU A 372 -27.45 -36.59 -5.00
N SER A 373 -27.56 -35.40 -4.42
CA SER A 373 -27.53 -34.09 -5.09
C SER A 373 -26.13 -33.65 -5.53
N HIS A 374 -25.38 -34.60 -6.09
CA HIS A 374 -24.05 -34.39 -6.64
C HIS A 374 -24.05 -34.68 -8.15
N GLU A 375 -23.31 -33.87 -8.91
CA GLU A 375 -23.34 -33.89 -10.39
C GLU A 375 -23.01 -35.28 -10.96
N ASN A 376 -22.00 -35.95 -10.41
CA ASN A 376 -21.59 -37.28 -10.87
C ASN A 376 -22.69 -38.32 -10.60
N SER A 377 -23.29 -38.32 -9.41
CA SER A 377 -24.37 -39.23 -9.02
C SER A 377 -25.61 -39.07 -9.92
N ILE A 378 -25.96 -37.83 -10.26
CA ILE A 378 -27.05 -37.51 -11.19
C ILE A 378 -26.74 -38.03 -12.60
N LYS A 379 -25.53 -37.76 -13.11
CA LYS A 379 -25.08 -38.24 -14.42
C LYS A 379 -25.10 -39.76 -14.50
N ASP A 380 -24.60 -40.44 -13.47
CA ASP A 380 -24.58 -41.90 -13.40
C ASP A 380 -26.00 -42.47 -13.44
N ARG A 381 -26.94 -41.90 -12.67
CA ARG A 381 -28.35 -42.33 -12.73
C ARG A 381 -28.96 -42.13 -14.11
N ILE A 382 -28.72 -40.99 -14.76
CA ILE A 382 -29.24 -40.73 -16.12
C ILE A 382 -28.72 -41.79 -17.09
N ARG A 383 -27.42 -42.14 -17.04
CA ARG A 383 -26.86 -43.20 -17.89
C ARG A 383 -27.52 -44.54 -17.63
N GLU A 384 -27.81 -44.87 -16.38
CA GLU A 384 -28.51 -46.10 -16.03
C GLU A 384 -29.97 -46.11 -16.51
N ILE A 385 -30.73 -45.03 -16.34
CA ILE A 385 -32.09 -44.90 -16.89
C ILE A 385 -32.08 -45.08 -18.42
N LEU A 386 -31.09 -44.49 -19.12
CA LEU A 386 -30.94 -44.66 -20.56
C LEU A 386 -30.64 -46.12 -20.95
N ALA A 387 -29.81 -46.82 -20.17
CA ALA A 387 -29.53 -48.24 -20.38
C ALA A 387 -30.79 -49.10 -20.13
N GLU A 388 -31.49 -48.89 -19.01
CA GLU A 388 -32.76 -49.55 -18.68
C GLU A 388 -33.80 -49.35 -19.81
N ASN A 389 -33.91 -48.13 -20.35
CA ASN A 389 -34.83 -47.82 -21.44
C ASN A 389 -34.42 -48.52 -22.75
N LYS A 390 -33.12 -48.56 -23.06
CA LYS A 390 -32.62 -49.32 -24.22
C LYS A 390 -32.96 -50.80 -24.11
N ASP A 391 -32.79 -51.39 -22.94
CA ASP A 391 -33.15 -52.79 -22.67
C ASP A 391 -34.66 -53.03 -22.78
N GLN A 392 -35.48 -52.09 -22.28
CA GLN A 392 -36.93 -52.13 -22.44
C GLN A 392 -37.35 -52.06 -23.91
N ILE A 393 -36.73 -51.19 -24.72
CA ILE A 393 -36.99 -51.11 -26.17
C ILE A 393 -36.66 -52.45 -26.84
N LEU A 394 -35.51 -53.05 -26.54
CA LEU A 394 -35.14 -54.36 -27.07
C LEU A 394 -36.14 -55.45 -26.65
N LYS A 395 -36.60 -55.42 -25.39
CA LYS A 395 -37.62 -56.34 -24.89
C LYS A 395 -38.96 -56.15 -25.59
N ILE A 396 -39.39 -54.92 -25.81
CA ILE A 396 -40.59 -54.58 -26.59
C ILE A 396 -40.46 -55.09 -28.02
N GLN A 397 -39.30 -54.90 -28.65
CA GLN A 397 -39.04 -55.38 -30.01
C GLN A 397 -39.10 -56.92 -30.09
N SER A 398 -38.50 -57.62 -29.12
CA SER A 398 -38.61 -59.08 -29.02
C SER A 398 -40.05 -59.56 -28.78
N LEU A 399 -40.82 -58.86 -27.94
CA LEU A 399 -42.24 -59.17 -27.73
C LEU A 399 -43.07 -58.91 -29.00
N LYS A 400 -42.81 -57.81 -29.71
CA LYS A 400 -43.45 -57.53 -31.01
C LYS A 400 -43.14 -58.62 -32.03
N GLU A 401 -41.91 -59.10 -32.08
CA GLU A 401 -41.51 -60.22 -32.95
C GLU A 401 -42.24 -61.52 -32.55
N LYS A 402 -42.30 -61.85 -31.25
CA LYS A 402 -43.08 -63.01 -30.75
C LYS A 402 -44.56 -62.91 -31.08
N VAL A 403 -45.16 -61.72 -30.95
CA VAL A 403 -46.54 -61.45 -31.35
C VAL A 403 -46.69 -61.64 -32.86
N GLY A 404 -45.74 -61.16 -33.66
CA GLY A 404 -45.70 -61.40 -35.11
C GLY A 404 -45.71 -62.90 -35.45
N VAL A 405 -44.80 -63.67 -34.86
CA VAL A 405 -44.72 -65.14 -35.06
C VAL A 405 -46.00 -65.85 -34.62
N ALA A 406 -46.57 -65.48 -33.47
CA ALA A 406 -47.82 -66.03 -32.99
C ALA A 406 -48.99 -65.67 -33.91
N SER A 407 -49.02 -64.44 -34.44
CA SER A 407 -50.01 -63.99 -35.41
C SER A 407 -49.89 -64.76 -36.72
N ASP A 408 -48.69 -64.97 -37.24
CA ASP A 408 -48.45 -65.76 -38.45
C ASP A 408 -48.87 -67.22 -38.25
N SER A 409 -48.57 -67.80 -37.08
CA SER A 409 -49.01 -69.15 -36.73
C SER A 409 -50.53 -69.25 -36.60
N ALA A 410 -51.19 -68.25 -36.01
CA ALA A 410 -52.65 -68.20 -35.90
C ALA A 410 -53.30 -68.04 -37.27
N ASN A 411 -52.73 -67.21 -38.15
CA ASN A 411 -53.19 -67.07 -39.54
C ASN A 411 -53.07 -68.39 -40.31
N ARG A 412 -51.92 -69.08 -40.22
CA ARG A 412 -51.76 -70.43 -40.81
C ARG A 412 -52.77 -71.43 -40.25
N GLN A 413 -53.04 -71.38 -38.94
CA GLN A 413 -54.04 -72.24 -38.32
C GLN A 413 -55.45 -71.91 -38.82
N SER A 414 -55.77 -70.63 -39.01
CA SER A 414 -57.03 -70.17 -39.59
C SER A 414 -57.19 -70.67 -41.03
N GLU A 415 -56.16 -70.54 -41.88
CA GLU A 415 -56.14 -71.06 -43.25
C GLU A 415 -56.35 -72.58 -43.29
N LEU A 416 -55.69 -73.32 -42.38
CA LEU A 416 -55.89 -74.76 -42.24
C LEU A 416 -57.33 -75.13 -41.84
N VAL A 417 -57.91 -74.38 -40.90
CA VAL A 417 -59.31 -74.57 -40.46
C VAL A 417 -60.27 -74.26 -41.61
N GLU A 418 -60.08 -73.16 -42.35
CA GLU A 418 -60.89 -72.83 -43.53
C GLU A 418 -60.79 -73.95 -44.58
N THR A 419 -59.58 -74.43 -44.88
CA THR A 419 -59.36 -75.53 -45.82
C THR A 419 -60.07 -76.81 -45.36
N SER A 420 -60.03 -77.10 -44.06
CA SER A 420 -60.71 -78.27 -43.49
C SER A 420 -62.23 -78.11 -43.47
N MET A 421 -62.75 -76.89 -43.24
CA MET A 421 -64.17 -76.58 -43.34
C MET A 421 -64.71 -76.73 -44.77
N ILE A 422 -63.95 -76.30 -45.78
CA ILE A 422 -64.31 -76.50 -47.19
C ILE A 422 -64.41 -78.00 -47.50
N LYS A 423 -63.43 -78.80 -47.06
CA LYS A 423 -63.49 -80.27 -47.23
C LYS A 423 -64.70 -80.89 -46.53
N MET A 424 -64.99 -80.44 -45.32
CA MET A 424 -66.14 -80.91 -44.54
C MET A 424 -67.46 -80.61 -45.25
N ARG A 425 -67.64 -79.38 -45.77
CA ARG A 425 -68.83 -79.02 -46.56
C ARG A 425 -68.99 -79.91 -47.79
N ASN A 426 -67.91 -80.16 -48.54
CA ASN A 426 -67.98 -81.06 -49.70
C ASN A 426 -68.42 -82.48 -49.31
N LEU A 427 -67.91 -82.99 -48.18
CA LEU A 427 -68.34 -84.30 -47.66
C LEU A 427 -69.80 -84.30 -47.17
N GLU A 428 -70.28 -83.19 -46.60
CA GLU A 428 -71.69 -83.01 -46.22
C GLU A 428 -72.60 -82.96 -47.45
N GLU A 429 -72.19 -82.27 -48.52
CA GLU A 429 -72.89 -82.23 -49.81
C GLU A 429 -72.96 -83.62 -50.45
N ASP A 430 -71.84 -84.35 -50.48
CA ASP A 430 -71.79 -85.74 -50.96
C ASP A 430 -72.71 -86.66 -50.14
N ARG A 431 -72.72 -86.51 -48.81
CA ARG A 431 -73.63 -87.24 -47.92
C ARG A 431 -75.09 -86.92 -48.25
N ALA A 432 -75.45 -85.66 -48.39
CA ALA A 432 -76.81 -85.24 -48.71
C ALA A 432 -77.27 -85.81 -50.07
N ALA A 433 -76.40 -85.79 -51.08
CA ALA A 433 -76.67 -86.40 -52.38
C ALA A 433 -76.91 -87.92 -52.29
N LEU A 434 -76.14 -88.61 -51.45
CA LEU A 434 -76.33 -90.04 -51.18
C LEU A 434 -77.64 -90.31 -50.42
N GLU A 435 -78.00 -89.50 -49.43
CA GLU A 435 -79.29 -89.60 -48.72
C GLU A 435 -80.49 -89.48 -49.68
N VAL A 436 -80.46 -88.49 -50.59
CA VAL A 436 -81.51 -88.34 -51.63
C VAL A 436 -81.59 -89.58 -52.52
N LYS A 437 -80.44 -90.14 -52.92
CA LYS A 437 -80.37 -91.33 -53.77
C LYS A 437 -80.92 -92.58 -53.07
N VAL A 438 -80.68 -92.71 -51.77
CA VAL A 438 -81.25 -93.78 -50.94
C VAL A 438 -82.78 -93.65 -50.88
N HIS A 439 -83.31 -92.46 -50.57
CA HIS A 439 -84.76 -92.24 -50.56
C HIS A 439 -85.43 -92.52 -51.92
N GLN A 440 -84.79 -92.16 -53.03
CA GLN A 440 -85.29 -92.46 -54.37
C GLN A 440 -85.44 -93.97 -54.58
N LEU A 441 -84.40 -94.74 -54.24
CA LEU A 441 -84.40 -96.20 -54.35
C LEU A 441 -85.41 -96.86 -53.40
N GLU A 442 -85.58 -96.33 -52.18
CA GLU A 442 -86.61 -96.77 -51.24
C GLU A 442 -88.03 -96.57 -51.82
N SER A 443 -88.27 -95.45 -52.52
CA SER A 443 -89.56 -95.16 -53.18
C SER A 443 -89.84 -96.07 -54.39
N GLU A 444 -88.81 -96.39 -55.17
CA GLU A 444 -88.93 -97.30 -56.31
C GLU A 444 -89.21 -98.73 -55.85
N LEU A 445 -88.59 -99.16 -54.74
CA LEU A 445 -88.82 -100.46 -54.14
C LEU A 445 -90.27 -100.59 -53.65
N THR A 446 -90.78 -99.59 -52.92
CA THR A 446 -92.17 -99.60 -52.44
C THR A 446 -93.19 -99.59 -53.60
N SER A 447 -92.92 -98.84 -54.67
CA SER A 447 -93.73 -98.87 -55.90
C SER A 447 -93.76 -100.26 -56.55
N CYS A 448 -92.59 -100.93 -56.62
CA CYS A 448 -92.46 -102.27 -57.17
C CYS A 448 -93.22 -103.33 -56.34
N GLU A 449 -93.19 -103.21 -55.01
CA GLU A 449 -93.96 -104.07 -54.10
C GLU A 449 -95.48 -103.89 -54.31
N LEU A 450 -95.96 -102.65 -54.47
CA LEU A 450 -97.38 -102.36 -54.73
C LEU A 450 -97.88 -102.95 -56.05
N ILE A 451 -97.08 -102.90 -57.13
CA ILE A 451 -97.44 -103.47 -58.44
C ILE A 451 -97.53 -105.00 -58.37
N LYS A 452 -96.61 -105.65 -57.64
CA LYS A 452 -96.65 -107.10 -57.38
C LYS A 452 -97.95 -107.51 -56.68
N GLU A 453 -98.38 -106.75 -55.67
CA GLU A 453 -99.58 -107.04 -54.88
C GLU A 453 -100.89 -106.82 -55.67
N SER A 454 -100.89 -105.86 -56.60
CA SER A 454 -101.99 -105.63 -57.56
C SER A 454 -102.16 -106.81 -58.52
N LEU A 455 -101.09 -107.22 -59.21
CA LEU A 455 -101.13 -108.32 -60.17
C LEU A 455 -101.52 -109.65 -59.54
N ARG A 456 -101.12 -109.86 -58.28
CA ARG A 456 -101.49 -111.07 -57.52
C ARG A 456 -103.00 -111.13 -57.25
N ARG A 457 -103.63 -109.99 -56.95
CA ARG A 457 -105.09 -109.89 -56.76
C ARG A 457 -105.85 -110.16 -58.06
N ASP A 458 -105.41 -109.59 -59.18
CA ASP A 458 -106.09 -109.76 -60.47
C ASP A 458 -106.08 -111.21 -60.96
N LYS A 459 -104.95 -111.90 -60.79
CA LYS A 459 -104.85 -113.35 -61.08
C LYS A 459 -105.88 -114.17 -60.30
N GLN A 460 -106.09 -113.85 -59.03
CA GLN A 460 -107.01 -114.59 -58.17
C GLN A 460 -108.48 -114.35 -58.56
N ASN A 461 -108.84 -113.11 -58.92
CA ASN A 461 -110.17 -112.77 -59.41
C ASN A 461 -110.51 -113.46 -60.74
N PHE A 462 -109.56 -113.51 -61.67
CA PHE A 462 -109.76 -114.16 -62.97
C PHE A 462 -110.00 -115.66 -62.84
N THR A 463 -109.28 -116.31 -61.92
CA THR A 463 -109.42 -117.75 -61.64
C THR A 463 -110.82 -118.08 -61.10
N LEU A 464 -111.33 -117.27 -60.16
CA LEU A 464 -112.67 -117.45 -59.59
C LEU A 464 -113.79 -117.24 -60.61
N PHE A 465 -113.60 -116.32 -61.57
CA PHE A 465 -114.58 -116.08 -62.63
C PHE A 465 -114.74 -117.30 -63.54
N LEU A 466 -113.63 -117.92 -63.98
CA LEU A 466 -113.66 -119.10 -64.86
C LEU A 466 -114.32 -120.30 -64.20
N GLU A 467 -114.06 -120.52 -62.91
CA GLU A 467 -114.67 -121.61 -62.15
C GLU A 467 -116.20 -121.45 -62.06
N ARG A 468 -116.68 -120.20 -61.93
CA ARG A 468 -118.11 -119.88 -61.85
C ARG A 468 -118.80 -120.04 -63.21
N LEU A 469 -118.11 -119.71 -64.30
CA LEU A 469 -118.62 -119.90 -65.67
C LEU A 469 -118.75 -121.40 -66.01
N GLY A 470 -117.77 -122.21 -65.57
CA GLY A 470 -117.78 -123.68 -65.67
C GLY A 470 -119.05 -124.31 -65.10
N LYS A 471 -119.41 -123.93 -63.87
CA LYS A 471 -120.59 -124.42 -63.15
C LYS A 471 -121.91 -124.11 -63.85
N SER A 472 -122.00 -122.96 -64.51
CA SER A 472 -123.26 -122.53 -65.12
C SER A 472 -123.56 -123.26 -66.44
N MET A 473 -122.56 -123.89 -67.06
CA MET A 473 -122.67 -124.61 -68.33
C MET A 473 -122.79 -126.14 -68.16
N GLN A 474 -122.98 -126.61 -66.92
CA GLN A 474 -123.06 -128.03 -66.55
C GLN A 474 -121.87 -128.83 -67.12
N MET A 475 -120.66 -128.29 -66.93
CA MET A 475 -119.38 -128.89 -67.35
C MET A 475 -118.52 -129.28 -66.13
N ASP A 476 -119.18 -129.45 -64.98
CA ASP A 476 -118.59 -129.41 -63.64
C ASP A 476 -117.68 -130.63 -63.38
N GLU A 477 -118.05 -131.79 -63.92
CA GLU A 477 -117.28 -133.03 -63.77
C GLU A 477 -116.12 -133.13 -64.78
N ILE A 478 -116.19 -132.42 -65.90
CA ILE A 478 -115.15 -132.44 -66.96
C ILE A 478 -114.11 -131.33 -66.73
N SER A 479 -114.48 -130.22 -66.05
CA SER A 479 -113.59 -129.07 -65.82
C SER A 479 -112.48 -129.32 -64.78
N GLN A 480 -112.59 -130.37 -63.95
CA GLN A 480 -111.57 -130.73 -62.94
C GLN A 480 -110.39 -131.55 -63.50
N GLU A 481 -110.52 -132.18 -64.67
CA GLU A 481 -109.47 -133.06 -65.23
C GLU A 481 -108.59 -132.41 -66.33
N ILE A 482 -108.90 -131.20 -66.81
CA ILE A 482 -108.28 -130.62 -68.03
C ILE A 482 -107.32 -129.42 -67.77
N GLY A 483 -107.28 -128.87 -66.55
CA GLY A 483 -106.32 -127.81 -66.16
C GLY A 483 -106.68 -126.39 -66.65
N MET A 484 -106.26 -125.36 -65.90
CA MET A 484 -106.69 -123.96 -66.09
C MET A 484 -106.42 -123.41 -67.50
N ASP A 485 -105.32 -123.82 -68.15
CA ASP A 485 -104.93 -123.31 -69.46
C ASP A 485 -105.84 -123.80 -70.60
N LEU A 486 -106.56 -124.91 -70.38
CA LEU A 486 -107.50 -125.50 -71.35
C LEU A 486 -108.96 -125.32 -70.91
N GLN A 487 -109.18 -124.74 -69.73
CA GLN A 487 -110.49 -124.54 -69.13
C GLN A 487 -111.33 -123.51 -69.92
N THR A 488 -110.70 -122.49 -70.47
CA THR A 488 -111.34 -121.49 -71.35
C THR A 488 -111.80 -122.09 -72.68
N GLU A 489 -110.93 -122.82 -73.38
CA GLU A 489 -111.25 -123.48 -74.65
C GLU A 489 -112.35 -124.54 -74.50
N ALA A 490 -112.34 -125.33 -73.41
CA ALA A 490 -113.37 -126.35 -73.17
C ALA A 490 -114.76 -125.74 -72.94
N LEU A 491 -114.83 -124.60 -72.24
CA LEU A 491 -116.10 -123.87 -72.04
C LEU A 491 -116.62 -123.28 -73.36
N LEU A 492 -115.73 -122.83 -74.24
CA LEU A 492 -116.12 -122.28 -75.53
C LEU A 492 -116.84 -123.30 -76.43
N VAL A 493 -116.29 -124.52 -76.53
CA VAL A 493 -116.87 -125.59 -77.39
C VAL A 493 -118.24 -126.05 -76.87
N ARG A 494 -118.44 -126.05 -75.56
CA ARG A 494 -119.75 -126.36 -74.94
C ARG A 494 -120.80 -125.30 -75.29
N ALA A 495 -120.41 -124.02 -75.30
CA ALA A 495 -121.31 -122.93 -75.67
C ALA A 495 -121.81 -123.08 -77.11
N GLU A 496 -120.91 -123.45 -78.03
CA GLU A 496 -121.26 -123.65 -79.45
C GLU A 496 -122.19 -124.86 -79.67
N GLN A 497 -122.05 -125.93 -78.89
CA GLN A 497 -122.95 -127.11 -78.99
C GLN A 497 -124.37 -126.81 -78.49
N LEU A 498 -124.49 -126.07 -77.38
CA LEU A 498 -125.80 -125.67 -76.84
C LEU A 498 -126.52 -124.69 -77.79
N ALA A 499 -125.78 -123.79 -78.45
CA ALA A 499 -126.33 -122.86 -79.44
C ALA A 499 -126.89 -123.54 -80.70
N ARG A 500 -126.35 -124.71 -81.11
CA ARG A 500 -126.83 -125.48 -82.28
C ARG A 500 -128.12 -126.27 -82.02
N LEU A 501 -128.46 -126.54 -80.77
CA LEU A 501 -129.71 -127.25 -80.39
C LEU A 501 -130.92 -126.32 -80.27
N GLU A 502 -130.71 -125.01 -80.11
CA GLU A 502 -131.78 -124.01 -80.02
C GLU A 502 -132.23 -123.46 -81.40
N THR A 503 -131.48 -123.70 -82.48
CA THR A 503 -131.78 -123.15 -83.82
C THR A 503 -132.81 -123.94 -84.65
N ASP A 504 -133.13 -125.19 -84.30
CA ASP A 504 -134.07 -126.07 -85.04
C ASP A 504 -135.52 -126.10 -84.48
N LYS A 505 -135.84 -125.37 -83.39
CA LYS A 505 -137.14 -125.49 -82.68
C LYS A 505 -138.05 -124.25 -82.63
N LEU A 506 -137.74 -123.13 -83.28
CA LEU A 506 -138.61 -121.93 -83.22
C LEU A 506 -138.85 -121.23 -84.57
N VAL A 507 -139.36 -121.99 -85.55
CA VAL A 507 -140.31 -121.50 -86.58
C VAL A 507 -141.72 -121.63 -85.99
N ASP A 508 -142.10 -120.75 -85.07
CA ASP A 508 -143.48 -120.31 -84.89
C ASP A 508 -143.57 -119.33 -83.73
N LYS A 509 -144.36 -118.28 -83.94
CA LYS A 509 -144.84 -117.30 -82.95
C LYS A 509 -143.88 -116.17 -82.52
N THR A 510 -144.11 -115.05 -83.22
CA THR A 510 -144.62 -113.79 -82.65
C THR A 510 -143.99 -113.23 -81.37
N LYS A 511 -143.63 -111.95 -81.53
CA LYS A 511 -144.06 -110.79 -80.72
C LYS A 511 -143.15 -110.35 -79.57
N LEU A 512 -142.83 -109.05 -79.69
CA LEU A 512 -142.87 -108.00 -78.66
C LEU A 512 -141.71 -107.95 -77.66
N GLN A 513 -141.01 -106.80 -77.75
CA GLN A 513 -140.66 -105.90 -76.63
C GLN A 513 -139.63 -106.44 -75.61
N HIS A 514 -138.57 -105.74 -75.20
CA HIS A 514 -138.22 -104.31 -75.24
C HIS A 514 -136.76 -104.16 -74.73
N TRP A 515 -136.14 -103.01 -75.00
CA TRP A 515 -134.89 -102.44 -74.43
C TRP A 515 -133.54 -102.72 -75.13
N SER A 516 -133.29 -101.97 -76.21
CA SER A 516 -132.00 -101.34 -76.56
C SER A 516 -131.93 -99.96 -75.88
N GLY A 517 -130.85 -99.45 -75.28
CA GLY A 517 -129.45 -99.48 -75.67
C GLY A 517 -129.11 -98.18 -76.40
N THR A 518 -128.25 -97.29 -75.84
CA THR A 518 -127.34 -96.40 -76.59
C THR A 518 -126.23 -95.82 -75.69
N THR A 519 -125.02 -96.00 -76.18
CA THR A 519 -123.70 -95.45 -75.81
C THR A 519 -123.34 -94.20 -76.62
N ALA A 520 -122.55 -93.26 -76.05
CA ALA A 520 -121.58 -92.38 -76.75
C ALA A 520 -120.83 -91.54 -75.69
N PHE A 521 -119.49 -91.58 -75.50
CA PHE A 521 -118.32 -91.20 -76.35
C PHE A 521 -117.77 -89.79 -76.04
N HIS A 522 -116.51 -89.73 -75.58
CA HIS A 522 -115.41 -88.73 -75.72
C HIS A 522 -114.52 -88.84 -74.46
N GLU A 523 -113.24 -89.25 -74.43
CA GLU A 523 -112.04 -89.08 -75.27
C GLU A 523 -111.27 -87.76 -75.07
N ALA A 524 -109.94 -87.91 -74.94
CA ALA A 524 -108.81 -86.94 -74.86
C ALA A 524 -108.54 -86.28 -73.48
N ASP A 525 -107.50 -86.68 -72.75
CA ASP A 525 -106.03 -86.49 -72.94
C ASP A 525 -105.52 -85.18 -72.31
N ILE A 526 -104.70 -85.30 -71.26
CA ILE A 526 -103.88 -84.21 -70.72
C ILE A 526 -102.41 -84.61 -70.85
N HIS A 527 -101.70 -83.80 -71.62
CA HIS A 527 -100.31 -83.92 -72.03
C HIS A 527 -99.41 -83.05 -71.11
N GLU A 528 -98.31 -83.64 -70.61
CA GLU A 528 -97.00 -83.01 -70.35
C GLU A 528 -96.37 -82.44 -71.67
N PRO A 529 -95.19 -81.77 -71.78
CA PRO A 529 -94.25 -81.14 -70.81
C PRO A 529 -93.46 -79.84 -71.30
N LYS A 530 -92.51 -79.35 -70.46
CA LYS A 530 -91.28 -78.50 -70.70
C LYS A 530 -91.40 -76.95 -71.01
N PRO A 531 -90.31 -76.16 -71.25
CA PRO A 531 -89.38 -75.47 -70.30
C PRO A 531 -89.04 -73.98 -70.67
N SER A 532 -88.22 -73.25 -69.89
CA SER A 532 -87.26 -72.17 -70.32
C SER A 532 -86.62 -71.51 -69.07
N ASP A 533 -85.36 -71.77 -68.70
CA ASP A 533 -84.09 -71.11 -69.13
C ASP A 533 -84.07 -69.57 -69.07
N ASP A 534 -83.26 -69.01 -68.15
CA ASP A 534 -82.11 -68.12 -68.46
C ASP A 534 -81.39 -67.65 -67.16
N HIS A 535 -80.16 -68.12 -66.91
CA HIS A 535 -78.88 -67.42 -67.11
C HIS A 535 -78.36 -66.66 -65.86
N ARG A 536 -77.35 -67.22 -65.18
CA ARG A 536 -75.88 -66.92 -65.26
C ARG A 536 -75.46 -65.86 -64.24
N LYS A 537 -74.68 -66.25 -63.22
CA LYS A 537 -73.19 -66.31 -63.16
C LYS A 537 -72.58 -64.90 -63.12
N ALA A 538 -71.62 -64.57 -62.28
CA ALA A 538 -70.79 -65.33 -61.34
C ALA A 538 -70.31 -64.38 -60.23
#